data_AF-A0A7S3HM76-F1
#
_entry.id   AF-A0A7S3HM76-F1
#
_cell.length_a   1.000
_cell.length_b   1.000
_cell.length_c   1.000
_cell.angle_alpha   90.00
_cell.angle_beta   90.00
_cell.angle_gamma   90.00
#
_symmetry.space_group_name_H-M   'P 1'
#
loop_
_entity.id
_entity.type
_entity.pdbx_description
1 polymer ?
#
loop_
_entity_poly.entity_id
_entity_poly.type
_entity_poly.pdbx_seq_one_letter_code
_entity_poly.pdbx_strand_id
1 'polypeptide(L)'
;EDPQLCAELSLSVALEMFPILVQGGCTTIRSAEEDATDFAATLAALRTLHCSEIEVRGVWAVLASLLHFSSLQCVDSADPTSEPAVISSSTIELTQLAPLLGLESSELLRCLTTQELIIQ
;
A
#
# COMPACT_ATOMS: atom_id res chain seq x y z
N GLU A 1 19.42 1.21 -0.82
CA GLU A 1 18.06 0.76 -0.45
C GLU A 1 18.12 0.11 0.91
N ASP A 2 17.10 0.32 1.75
CA ASP A 2 16.98 -0.36 3.05
C ASP A 2 16.12 -1.61 2.86
N PRO A 3 16.73 -2.81 2.71
CA PRO A 3 15.99 -4.03 2.43
C PRO A 3 15.06 -4.43 3.58
N GLN A 4 15.37 -4.00 4.81
CA GLN A 4 14.54 -4.28 5.97
C GLN A 4 13.23 -3.48 5.88
N LEU A 5 13.31 -2.20 5.53
CA LEU A 5 12.11 -1.37 5.33
C LEU A 5 11.24 -1.90 4.19
N CYS A 6 11.84 -2.32 3.07
CA CYS A 6 11.08 -2.90 1.96
C CYS A 6 10.37 -4.21 2.35
N ALA A 7 10.98 -5.03 3.20
CA ALA A 7 10.35 -6.24 3.72
C ALA A 7 9.23 -5.93 4.72
N GLU A 8 9.44 -4.97 5.62
CA GLU A 8 8.43 -4.50 6.59
C GLU A 8 7.18 -3.93 5.90
N LEU A 9 7.37 -3.29 4.75
CA LEU A 9 6.30 -2.69 3.95
C LEU A 9 5.74 -3.61 2.85
N SER A 10 6.17 -4.88 2.78
CA SER A 10 5.77 -5.83 1.73
C SER A 10 6.02 -5.37 0.28
N LEU A 11 7.04 -4.52 0.08
CA LEU A 11 7.42 -3.97 -1.23
C LEU A 11 8.45 -4.83 -1.98
N SER A 12 8.65 -6.09 -1.56
CA SER A 12 9.60 -7.01 -2.22
C SER A 12 9.05 -7.67 -3.49
N VAL A 13 7.79 -7.41 -3.82
CA VAL A 13 7.16 -7.88 -5.06
C VAL A 13 7.57 -7.04 -6.26
N ALA A 14 7.44 -7.60 -7.46
CA ALA A 14 7.79 -6.90 -8.69
C ALA A 14 6.89 -5.66 -8.90
N LEU A 15 7.46 -4.59 -9.47
CA LEU A 15 6.77 -3.30 -9.64
C LEU A 15 5.50 -3.44 -10.51
N GLU A 16 5.50 -4.38 -11.45
CA GLU A 16 4.39 -4.69 -12.34
C GLU A 16 3.13 -5.19 -11.62
N MET A 17 3.29 -5.63 -10.37
CA MET A 17 2.20 -6.07 -9.52
C MET A 17 1.39 -4.92 -8.92
N PHE A 18 1.84 -3.67 -9.08
CA PHE A 18 1.15 -2.47 -8.60
C PHE A 18 0.50 -1.71 -9.78
N PRO A 19 -0.80 -1.92 -10.06
CA PRO A 19 -1.47 -1.34 -11.22
C PRO A 19 -1.32 0.18 -11.34
N ILE A 20 -1.35 0.89 -10.20
CA ILE A 20 -1.25 2.36 -10.18
C ILE A 20 0.07 2.89 -10.73
N LEU A 21 1.16 2.11 -10.66
CA LEU A 21 2.46 2.51 -11.17
C LEU A 21 2.62 2.22 -12.67
N VAL A 22 2.02 1.14 -13.15
CA VAL A 22 2.23 0.65 -14.53
C VAL A 22 1.19 1.09 -15.53
N GLN A 23 0.01 1.55 -15.08
CA GLN A 23 -1.09 1.94 -15.98
C GLN A 23 -0.70 3.04 -16.98
N GLY A 24 0.27 3.89 -16.64
CA GLY A 24 0.80 4.94 -17.52
C GLY A 24 1.76 4.44 -18.61
N GLY A 25 2.19 3.17 -18.55
CA GLY A 25 3.13 2.58 -19.52
C GLY A 25 4.56 3.13 -19.44
N CYS A 26 4.89 3.90 -18.40
CA CYS A 26 6.22 4.46 -18.19
C CYS A 26 6.53 4.49 -16.68
N THR A 27 7.50 3.69 -16.25
CA THR A 27 7.92 3.55 -14.85
C THR A 27 9.31 4.13 -14.61
N THR A 28 9.97 4.62 -15.67
CA THR A 28 11.28 5.27 -15.60
C THR A 28 11.24 6.52 -16.46
N ILE A 29 11.40 7.69 -15.84
CA ILE A 29 11.45 8.97 -16.57
C ILE A 29 12.85 9.21 -17.14
N ARG A 30 13.89 9.01 -16.33
CA ARG A 30 15.29 9.20 -16.73
C ARG A 30 16.11 7.94 -16.45
N SER A 31 16.31 7.59 -15.18
CA SER A 31 16.94 6.35 -14.75
C SER A 31 16.54 5.99 -13.32
N ALA A 32 16.70 4.72 -12.94
CA ALA A 32 16.41 4.26 -11.58
C ALA A 32 17.40 4.83 -10.55
N GLU A 33 18.64 5.12 -10.97
CA GLU A 33 19.66 5.73 -10.12
C GLU A 33 19.31 7.18 -9.74
N GLU A 34 18.61 7.89 -10.64
CA GLU A 34 18.08 9.23 -10.33
C GLU A 34 16.96 9.18 -9.30
N ASP A 35 16.00 8.26 -9.43
CA ASP A 35 14.93 8.08 -8.43
C ASP A 35 15.51 7.74 -7.04
N ALA A 36 16.55 6.90 -7.00
CA ALA A 36 17.26 6.59 -5.75
C ALA A 36 17.97 7.82 -5.15
N THR A 37 18.50 8.70 -6.00
CA THR A 37 19.15 9.96 -5.58
C THR A 37 18.12 10.95 -5.05
N ASP A 38 16.99 11.11 -5.73
CA ASP A 38 15.88 11.98 -5.33
C ASP A 38 15.22 11.48 -4.04
N PHE A 39 15.11 10.17 -3.85
CA PHE A 39 14.67 9.57 -2.59
C PHE A 39 15.62 9.91 -1.43
N ALA A 40 16.94 9.79 -1.63
CA ALA A 40 17.94 10.14 -0.63
C ALA A 40 17.90 11.65 -0.28
N ALA A 41 17.72 12.51 -1.28
CA ALA A 41 17.54 13.95 -1.07
C ALA A 41 16.27 14.27 -0.27
N THR A 42 15.17 13.57 -0.57
CA THR A 42 13.90 13.70 0.16
C THR A 42 14.06 13.29 1.63
N LEU A 43 14.74 12.17 1.91
CA LEU A 43 15.05 11.75 3.29
C LEU A 43 15.90 12.78 4.03
N ALA A 44 16.90 13.37 3.37
CA ALA A 44 17.73 14.42 3.97
C ALA A 44 16.91 15.70 4.26
N ALA A 45 15.98 16.05 3.39
CA ALA A 45 15.07 17.17 3.59
C ALA A 45 14.13 16.93 4.80
N LEU A 46 13.55 15.74 4.93
CA LEU A 46 12.71 15.36 6.08
C LEU A 46 13.48 15.47 7.40
N ARG A 47 14.74 15.04 7.43
CA ARG A 47 15.63 15.20 8.59
C ARG A 47 15.91 16.67 8.91
N THR A 48 16.08 17.50 7.88
CA THR A 48 16.27 18.96 8.04
C THR A 48 15.03 19.63 8.64
N LEU A 49 13.84 19.12 8.29
CA LEU A 49 12.56 19.53 8.87
C LEU A 49 12.29 18.94 10.26
N HIS A 50 13.24 18.20 10.82
CA HIS A 50 13.15 17.55 12.13
C HIS A 50 12.01 16.52 12.23
N CYS A 51 11.62 15.91 11.11
CA CYS A 51 10.73 14.74 11.14
C CYS A 51 11.47 13.60 11.86
N SER A 52 10.80 12.99 12.84
CA SER A 52 11.30 11.80 13.51
C SER A 52 11.30 10.60 12.57
N GLU A 53 12.17 9.62 12.83
CA GLU A 53 12.21 8.38 12.06
C GLU A 53 10.86 7.61 12.12
N ILE A 54 10.09 7.77 13.21
CA ILE A 54 8.74 7.19 13.34
C ILE A 54 7.75 7.86 12.37
N GLU A 55 7.76 9.19 12.29
CA GLU A 55 6.90 9.93 11.35
C GLU A 55 7.26 9.61 9.90
N VAL A 56 8.56 9.56 9.60
CA VAL A 56 9.07 9.20 8.26
C VAL A 56 8.61 7.77 7.89
N ARG A 57 8.73 6.81 8.81
CA ARG A 57 8.21 5.44 8.60
C ARG A 57 6.70 5.42 8.41
N GLY A 58 5.95 6.23 9.15
CA GLY A 58 4.50 6.38 8.97
C GLY A 58 4.12 6.85 7.56
N VAL A 59 4.86 7.82 7.01
CA VAL A 59 4.67 8.28 5.63
C VAL A 59 4.90 7.14 4.63
N TRP A 60 5.98 6.37 4.81
CA TRP A 60 6.26 5.22 3.94
C TRP A 60 5.22 4.11 4.06
N ALA A 61 4.70 3.85 5.26
CA ALA A 61 3.63 2.88 5.47
C ALA A 61 2.33 3.29 4.76
N VAL A 62 1.97 4.58 4.79
CA VAL A 62 0.82 5.10 4.05
C VAL A 62 1.03 4.96 2.54
N LEU A 63 2.21 5.33 2.03
CA LEU A 63 2.51 5.21 0.60
C LEU A 63 2.51 3.75 0.12
N ALA A 64 3.12 2.83 0.87
CA ALA A 64 3.07 1.40 0.59
C ALA A 64 1.64 0.86 0.60
N SER A 65 0.83 1.28 1.58
CA SER A 65 -0.58 0.88 1.66
C SER A 65 -1.38 1.32 0.43
N LEU A 66 -1.12 2.53 -0.10
CA LEU A 66 -1.75 3.02 -1.33
C LEU A 66 -1.37 2.18 -2.55
N LEU A 67 -0.10 1.75 -2.65
CA LEU A 67 0.35 0.85 -3.70
C LEU A 67 -0.39 -0.49 -3.60
N HIS A 68 -0.44 -1.09 -2.41
CA HIS A 68 -1.17 -2.33 -2.17
C HIS A 68 -2.66 -2.20 -2.45
N PHE A 69 -3.30 -1.09 -2.09
CA PHE A 69 -4.70 -0.84 -2.39
C PHE A 69 -5.00 -0.89 -3.89
N SER A 70 -4.07 -0.45 -4.74
CA SER A 70 -4.26 -0.49 -6.19
C SER A 70 -4.36 -1.93 -6.75
N SER A 71 -3.90 -2.92 -6.00
CA SER A 71 -3.95 -4.34 -6.37
C SER A 71 -5.16 -5.07 -5.78
N LEU A 72 -5.99 -4.42 -4.96
CA LEU A 72 -7.18 -5.04 -4.38
C LEU A 72 -8.25 -5.24 -5.45
N GLN A 73 -8.90 -6.41 -5.41
CA GLN A 73 -9.98 -6.78 -6.30
C GLN A 73 -11.13 -7.39 -5.50
N CYS A 74 -12.34 -6.93 -5.80
CA CYS A 74 -13.56 -7.57 -5.33
C CYS A 74 -13.88 -8.73 -6.27
N VAL A 75 -13.83 -9.95 -5.76
CA VAL A 75 -14.04 -11.17 -6.54
C VAL A 75 -15.18 -11.98 -5.95
N ASP A 76 -15.82 -12.82 -6.76
CA ASP A 76 -16.90 -13.67 -6.29
C ASP A 76 -16.41 -14.63 -5.19
N SER A 77 -17.22 -14.77 -4.15
CA SER A 77 -16.96 -15.75 -3.10
C SER A 77 -17.11 -17.17 -3.63
N ALA A 78 -16.29 -18.09 -3.11
CA ALA A 78 -16.46 -19.52 -3.35
C ALA A 78 -17.75 -20.08 -2.73
N ASP A 79 -18.29 -19.41 -1.71
CA ASP A 79 -19.61 -19.69 -1.12
C ASP A 79 -20.51 -18.45 -1.19
N PRO A 80 -21.24 -18.27 -2.30
CA PRO A 80 -22.10 -17.10 -2.51
C PRO A 80 -23.33 -17.08 -1.61
N THR A 81 -23.61 -18.16 -0.85
CA THR A 81 -24.75 -18.21 0.07
C THR A 81 -24.48 -17.51 1.40
N SER A 82 -23.21 -17.42 1.79
CA SER A 82 -22.76 -16.74 3.02
C SER A 82 -22.32 -15.30 2.73
N GLU A 83 -21.48 -15.09 1.72
CA GLU A 83 -20.95 -13.79 1.35
C GLU A 83 -20.92 -13.67 -0.17
N PRO A 84 -21.47 -12.62 -0.79
CA PRO A 84 -21.54 -12.54 -2.25
C PRO A 84 -20.18 -12.23 -2.89
N ALA A 85 -19.26 -11.58 -2.17
CA ALA A 85 -17.95 -11.21 -2.69
C ALA A 85 -16.89 -11.15 -1.58
N VAL A 86 -15.64 -11.38 -1.96
CA VAL A 86 -14.46 -11.30 -1.11
C VAL A 86 -13.43 -10.36 -1.70
N ILE A 87 -12.61 -9.75 -0.85
CA ILE A 87 -11.48 -8.93 -1.31
C ILE A 87 -10.25 -9.82 -1.44
N SER A 88 -9.64 -9.82 -2.63
CA SER A 88 -8.36 -10.46 -2.90
C SER A 88 -7.32 -9.43 -3.33
N SER A 89 -6.04 -9.78 -3.18
CA SER A 89 -4.90 -8.95 -3.60
C SER A 89 -3.84 -9.83 -4.24
N SER A 90 -3.14 -9.29 -5.21
CA SER A 90 -1.97 -9.94 -5.81
C SER A 90 -0.64 -9.54 -5.15
N THR A 91 -0.64 -8.58 -4.23
CA THR A 91 0.58 -8.01 -3.63
C THR A 91 0.72 -8.25 -2.13
N ILE A 92 -0.39 -8.29 -1.38
CA ILE A 92 -0.36 -8.43 0.07
C ILE A 92 -1.68 -8.97 0.62
N GLU A 93 -1.64 -9.80 1.66
CA GLU A 93 -2.84 -10.23 2.37
C GLU A 93 -3.45 -9.09 3.20
N LEU A 94 -4.79 -9.05 3.35
CA LEU A 94 -5.45 -8.02 4.17
C LEU A 94 -4.95 -8.02 5.63
N THR A 95 -4.61 -9.19 6.15
CA THR A 95 -4.07 -9.38 7.51
C THR A 95 -2.71 -8.73 7.71
N GLN A 96 -1.96 -8.52 6.62
CA GLN A 96 -0.66 -7.83 6.60
C GLN A 96 -0.80 -6.35 6.24
N LEU A 97 -1.80 -6.00 5.42
CA LEU A 97 -2.08 -4.61 5.03
C LEU A 97 -2.66 -3.78 6.19
N ALA A 98 -3.59 -4.33 6.97
CA ALA A 98 -4.25 -3.59 8.04
C ALA A 98 -3.29 -3.03 9.11
N PRO A 99 -2.26 -3.78 9.57
CA PRO A 99 -1.24 -3.25 10.48
C PRO A 99 -0.44 -2.05 9.95
N LEU A 100 -0.24 -1.93 8.63
CA LEU A 100 0.47 -0.78 8.04
C LEU A 100 -0.30 0.54 8.25
N LEU A 101 -1.61 0.45 8.43
CA LEU A 101 -2.51 1.59 8.68
C LEU A 101 -2.89 1.70 10.17
N GLY A 102 -2.39 0.82 11.03
CA GLY A 102 -2.78 0.76 12.44
C GLY A 102 -4.21 0.28 12.67
N LEU A 103 -4.76 -0.53 11.76
CA LEU A 103 -6.11 -1.07 11.82
C LEU A 103 -6.11 -2.58 12.10
N GLU A 104 -7.23 -3.08 12.61
CA GLU A 104 -7.51 -4.52 12.59
C GLU A 104 -7.94 -4.98 11.19
N SER A 105 -7.64 -6.22 10.82
CA SER A 105 -8.00 -6.77 9.50
C SER A 105 -9.52 -6.81 9.28
N SER A 106 -10.30 -7.07 10.33
CA SER A 106 -11.76 -7.06 10.31
C SER A 106 -12.32 -5.66 10.07
N GLU A 107 -11.70 -4.65 10.68
CA GLU A 107 -12.06 -3.24 10.50
C GLU A 107 -11.74 -2.78 9.08
N LEU A 108 -10.55 -3.09 8.56
CA LEU A 108 -10.19 -2.78 7.18
C LEU A 108 -11.16 -3.43 6.19
N LEU A 109 -11.47 -4.73 6.38
CA LEU A 109 -12.42 -5.44 5.53
C LEU A 109 -13.80 -4.76 5.56
N ARG A 110 -14.31 -4.43 6.74
CA ARG A 110 -15.59 -3.71 6.89
C ARG A 110 -15.57 -2.37 6.15
N CYS A 111 -14.50 -1.59 6.26
CA CYS A 111 -14.35 -0.31 5.57
C CYS A 111 -14.34 -0.47 4.03
N LEU A 112 -13.83 -1.58 3.51
CA LEU A 112 -13.76 -1.85 2.07
C LEU A 112 -15.07 -2.38 1.50
N THR A 113 -15.84 -3.15 2.28
CA THR A 113 -17.03 -3.87 1.77
C THR A 113 -18.35 -3.28 2.23
N THR A 114 -18.36 -2.49 3.30
CA THR A 114 -19.59 -2.00 3.93
C THR A 114 -19.68 -0.48 3.85
N GLN A 115 -20.70 0.00 3.15
CA GLN A 115 -21.08 1.41 3.16
C GLN A 115 -22.20 1.63 4.18
N GLU A 116 -21.88 2.28 5.30
CA GLU A 116 -22.89 2.68 6.29
C GLU A 116 -23.57 3.99 5.83
N LEU A 117 -24.80 3.89 5.34
CA LEU A 117 -25.63 5.04 4.97
C LEU A 117 -26.61 5.35 6.10
N ILE A 118 -26.49 6.53 6.71
CA ILE A 118 -27.49 7.03 7.65
C ILE A 118 -28.63 7.64 6.84
N ILE A 119 -29.77 6.94 6.78
CA ILE A 119 -31.00 7.45 6.17
C ILE A 119 -31.75 8.21 7.26
N GLN A 120 -31.80 9.54 7.14
CA GLN A 120 -32.61 10.44 7.99
C GLN A 120 -33.98 10.68 7.37
#